data_AF-A0AAD9S5H8-F1
#
_entry.id   AF-A0AAD9S5H8-F1
#
_cell.length_a   1.000
_cell.length_b   1.000
_cell.length_c   1.000
_cell.angle_alpha   90.00
_cell.angle_beta   90.00
_cell.angle_gamma   90.00
#
_symmetry.space_group_name_H-M   'P 1'
#
loop_
_entity.id
_entity.type
_entity.pdbx_description
1 polymer ?
#
loop_
_entity_poly.entity_id
_entity_poly.type
_entity_poly.pdbx_seq_one_letter_code
_entity_poly.pdbx_strand_id
1 'polypeptide(L)'
;MQLNVLPATLAALKADGTIRCLADVKYQPASRHSLTAFALARNLADEFTAALVGQLGHATATPSGSSSPPINTCKAASAQAQLYATQLRRRDRMLVCFDVFLDCCTPAFRREIDETAARPIHAVAKLGDDDRYQVDRKPPLDARVAREIAWIQEVDEGPRPYFTDDMNPPCYDDGIRVEDNLEELCPGFSPSERTSHRE
;
A
#
# COMPACT_ATOMS: atom_id res chain seq x y z
N MET A 1 -11.88 10.22 5.99
CA MET A 1 -10.48 10.18 6.46
C MET A 1 -9.93 11.59 6.67
N GLN A 2 -9.29 11.88 7.81
CA GLN A 2 -8.51 13.10 8.06
C GLN A 2 -7.02 12.75 8.21
N LEU A 3 -6.15 13.38 7.43
CA LEU A 3 -4.72 13.08 7.41
C LEU A 3 -3.87 14.13 8.15
N ASN A 4 -2.90 13.66 8.92
CA ASN A 4 -1.77 14.42 9.42
C ASN A 4 -0.48 13.89 8.78
N VAL A 5 -0.07 14.53 7.69
CA VAL A 5 1.15 14.16 6.94
C VAL A 5 2.35 14.87 7.56
N LEU A 6 3.29 14.11 8.12
CA LEU A 6 4.48 14.67 8.77
C LEU A 6 5.47 15.26 7.75
N PRO A 7 6.35 16.20 8.18
CA PRO A 7 7.19 16.98 7.27
C PRO A 7 8.08 16.15 6.33
N ALA A 8 8.65 15.03 6.80
CA ALA A 8 9.49 14.17 5.96
C ALA A 8 8.70 13.52 4.82
N THR A 9 7.46 13.09 5.08
CA THR A 9 6.54 12.57 4.06
C THR A 9 6.15 13.67 3.07
N LEU A 10 5.83 14.87 3.57
CA LEU A 10 5.48 15.99 2.71
C LEU A 10 6.66 16.41 1.81
N ALA A 11 7.88 16.37 2.32
CA ALA A 11 9.09 16.65 1.55
C ALA A 11 9.29 15.63 0.42
N ALA A 12 9.15 14.33 0.71
CA ALA A 12 9.23 13.27 -0.29
C ALA A 12 8.15 13.43 -1.37
N LEU A 13 6.90 13.69 -0.99
CA LEU A 13 5.80 13.96 -1.92
C LEU A 13 6.09 15.15 -2.84
N LYS A 14 6.68 16.23 -2.32
CA LYS A 14 7.02 17.42 -3.12
C LYS A 14 8.20 17.18 -4.07
N ALA A 15 9.20 16.43 -3.61
CA ALA A 15 10.39 16.14 -4.40
C ALA A 15 10.10 15.14 -5.53
N ASP A 16 9.42 14.05 -5.20
CA ASP A 16 9.31 12.88 -6.07
C ASP A 16 7.92 12.77 -6.72
N GLY A 17 6.93 13.53 -6.24
CA GLY A 17 5.55 13.41 -6.70
C GLY A 17 4.88 12.09 -6.30
N THR A 18 5.48 11.33 -5.39
CA THR A 18 5.02 9.98 -5.06
C THR A 18 5.56 9.48 -3.72
N ILE A 19 4.83 8.58 -3.07
CA ILE A 19 5.24 7.86 -1.86
C ILE A 19 4.68 6.43 -1.88
N ARG A 20 5.41 5.49 -1.27
CA ARG A 20 4.90 4.16 -0.93
C ARG A 20 4.37 4.15 0.48
N CYS A 21 3.09 3.87 0.63
CA CYS A 21 2.39 3.81 1.89
C CYS A 21 2.25 2.38 2.39
N LEU A 22 2.37 2.20 3.71
CA LEU A 22 2.01 0.95 4.39
C LEU A 22 0.96 1.26 5.45
N ALA A 23 -0.22 0.67 5.31
CA ALA A 23 -1.28 0.72 6.31
C ALA A 23 -1.46 -0.64 6.98
N ASP A 24 -1.66 -0.64 8.29
CA ASP A 24 -2.03 -1.83 9.06
C ASP A 24 -3.44 -1.64 9.61
N VAL A 25 -4.40 -2.27 8.95
CA VAL A 25 -5.84 -2.07 9.18
C VAL A 25 -6.47 -3.28 9.84
N LYS A 26 -7.48 -3.05 10.69
CA LYS A 26 -8.31 -4.14 11.21
C LYS A 26 -9.10 -4.75 10.05
N TYR A 27 -9.06 -6.06 9.95
CA TYR A 27 -9.76 -6.85 8.95
C TYR A 27 -10.59 -7.89 9.70
N GLN A 28 -11.84 -7.53 9.98
CA GLN A 28 -12.85 -8.36 10.62
C GLN A 28 -13.99 -8.88 9.70
N PRO A 29 -14.01 -8.68 8.36
CA PRO A 29 -15.02 -9.32 7.53
C PRO A 29 -15.09 -10.84 7.76
N ALA A 30 -16.30 -11.41 7.73
CA ALA A 30 -16.54 -12.85 7.86
C ALA A 30 -15.93 -13.68 6.72
N SER A 31 -15.64 -13.01 5.59
CA SER A 31 -15.02 -13.58 4.40
C SER A 31 -13.54 -13.23 4.35
N ARG A 32 -12.71 -14.26 4.22
CA ARG A 32 -11.27 -14.15 3.89
C ARG A 32 -11.00 -14.12 2.38
N HIS A 33 -12.05 -14.08 1.55
CA HIS A 33 -11.91 -14.06 0.10
C HIS A 33 -11.17 -12.81 -0.35
N SER A 34 -10.24 -12.98 -1.28
CA SER A 34 -9.36 -11.91 -1.74
C SER A 34 -10.13 -10.72 -2.27
N LEU A 35 -11.25 -10.93 -2.97
CA LEU A 35 -12.07 -9.84 -3.50
C LEU A 35 -12.57 -8.89 -2.41
N THR A 36 -12.93 -9.43 -1.24
CA THR A 36 -13.37 -8.60 -0.09
C THR A 36 -12.19 -7.82 0.48
N ALA A 37 -11.05 -8.49 0.67
CA ALA A 37 -9.82 -7.87 1.16
C ALA A 37 -9.29 -6.79 0.20
N PHE A 38 -9.28 -7.08 -1.10
CA PHE A 38 -8.88 -6.14 -2.15
C PHE A 38 -9.82 -4.96 -2.27
N ALA A 39 -11.14 -5.15 -2.17
CA ALA A 39 -12.08 -4.05 -2.16
C ALA A 39 -11.84 -3.11 -0.97
N LEU A 40 -11.60 -3.68 0.23
CA LEU A 40 -11.28 -2.90 1.42
C LEU A 40 -9.95 -2.16 1.27
N ALA A 41 -8.91 -2.84 0.77
CA ALA A 41 -7.60 -2.25 0.51
C ALA A 41 -7.65 -1.13 -0.54
N ARG A 42 -8.43 -1.31 -1.60
CA ARG A 42 -8.66 -0.30 -2.65
C ARG A 42 -9.38 0.92 -2.08
N ASN A 43 -10.49 0.72 -1.37
CA ASN A 43 -11.24 1.82 -0.76
C ASN A 43 -10.35 2.63 0.20
N LEU A 44 -9.53 1.94 1.01
CA LEU A 44 -8.57 2.62 1.89
C LEU A 44 -7.58 3.49 1.10
N ALA A 45 -7.00 2.96 0.03
CA ALA A 45 -6.03 3.69 -0.79
C ALA A 45 -6.68 4.88 -1.51
N ASP A 46 -7.92 4.73 -1.99
CA ASP A 46 -8.67 5.80 -2.66
C ASP A 46 -9.09 6.90 -1.67
N GLU A 47 -9.61 6.54 -0.49
CA GLU A 47 -9.94 7.50 0.59
C GLU A 47 -8.70 8.26 1.07
N PHE A 48 -7.58 7.54 1.24
CA PHE A 48 -6.29 8.15 1.56
C PHE A 48 -5.87 9.15 0.49
N THR A 49 -5.94 8.76 -0.78
CA THR A 49 -5.53 9.61 -1.91
C THR A 49 -6.40 10.85 -2.01
N ALA A 50 -7.71 10.71 -1.87
CA ALA A 50 -8.65 11.84 -1.84
C ALA A 50 -8.36 12.79 -0.68
N ALA A 51 -8.13 12.27 0.53
CA ALA A 51 -7.79 13.07 1.70
C ALA A 51 -6.44 13.80 1.53
N LEU A 52 -5.45 13.14 0.91
CA LEU A 52 -4.14 13.72 0.64
C LEU A 52 -4.22 14.87 -0.36
N VAL A 53 -4.92 14.69 -1.48
CA VAL A 53 -5.16 15.75 -2.48
C VAL A 53 -5.90 16.91 -1.84
N GLY A 54 -6.94 16.63 -1.05
CA GLY A 54 -7.66 17.65 -0.28
C GLY A 54 -6.71 18.47 0.60
N GLN A 55 -5.85 17.82 1.38
CA GLN A 55 -4.90 18.52 2.26
C GLN A 55 -3.86 19.34 1.48
N LEU A 56 -3.32 18.80 0.38
CA LEU A 56 -2.34 19.50 -0.47
C LEU A 56 -2.97 20.73 -1.17
N GLY A 57 -4.24 20.63 -1.57
CA GLY A 57 -5.01 21.75 -2.13
C GLY A 57 -5.21 22.90 -1.14
N HIS A 58 -5.57 22.58 0.11
CA HIS A 58 -5.81 23.60 1.15
C HIS A 58 -4.52 24.27 1.65
N ALA A 59 -3.39 23.56 1.65
CA ALA A 59 -2.09 24.10 2.08
C ALA A 59 -1.56 25.26 1.19
N THR A 60 -2.19 25.50 0.03
CA THR A 60 -1.82 26.60 -0.88
C THR A 60 -2.60 27.91 -0.67
N ALA A 61 -3.50 27.98 0.31
CA ALA A 61 -4.36 29.13 0.59
C ALA A 61 -3.89 30.03 1.76
N THR A 62 -2.59 30.16 2.00
CA THR A 62 -2.03 31.13 2.97
C THR A 62 -1.40 32.33 2.24
N PRO A 63 -1.84 33.57 2.48
CA PRO A 63 -1.21 34.77 1.92
C PRO A 63 -0.10 35.26 2.86
N SER A 64 1.15 35.31 2.40
CA SER A 64 2.09 36.43 2.66
C SER A 64 3.54 36.07 2.36
N GLY A 65 4.12 36.81 1.41
CA GLY A 65 5.48 37.36 1.45
C GLY A 65 6.63 36.47 1.94
N SER A 66 7.17 35.62 1.08
CA SER A 66 8.57 35.21 1.18
C SER A 66 9.08 34.81 -0.21
N SER A 67 9.97 35.64 -0.75
CA SER A 67 10.67 35.42 -2.00
C SER A 67 11.80 34.40 -1.79
N SER A 68 11.51 33.13 -2.07
CA SER A 68 12.51 32.11 -2.37
C SER A 68 12.14 31.46 -3.70
N PRO A 69 13.13 31.07 -4.54
CA PRO A 69 12.86 30.56 -5.87
C PRO A 69 12.00 29.29 -5.79
N PRO A 70 11.14 29.02 -6.80
CA PRO A 70 10.24 27.89 -6.75
C PRO A 70 11.05 26.60 -6.86
N ILE A 71 11.30 25.95 -5.72
CA ILE A 71 11.49 24.49 -5.70
C ILE A 71 10.24 23.93 -6.37
N ASN A 72 10.38 23.06 -7.37
CA ASN A 72 9.29 22.42 -8.11
C ASN A 72 8.16 21.96 -7.16
N THR A 73 7.22 22.84 -6.85
CA THR A 73 6.13 22.55 -5.95
C THR A 73 5.10 21.85 -6.80
N CYS A 74 5.12 20.52 -6.75
CA CYS A 74 4.02 19.72 -7.27
C CYS A 74 2.72 20.18 -6.60
N LYS A 75 1.94 21.01 -7.31
CA LYS A 75 0.60 21.40 -6.89
C LYS A 75 -0.32 20.26 -7.30
N ALA A 76 -0.57 19.35 -6.36
CA ALA A 76 -1.45 18.21 -6.61
C ALA A 76 -2.88 18.71 -6.85
N ALA A 77 -3.30 18.71 -8.12
CA ALA A 77 -4.71 18.91 -8.49
C ALA A 77 -5.47 17.58 -8.43
N SER A 78 -4.80 16.48 -8.77
CA SER A 78 -5.26 15.13 -8.53
C SER A 78 -4.10 14.17 -8.23
N ALA A 79 -4.45 12.94 -7.86
CA ALA A 79 -3.52 11.87 -7.57
C ALA A 79 -4.20 10.53 -7.84
N GLN A 80 -3.38 9.51 -8.07
CA GLN A 80 -3.82 8.14 -8.30
C GLN A 80 -3.16 7.21 -7.27
N ALA A 81 -3.96 6.34 -6.67
CA ALA A 81 -3.46 5.20 -5.91
C ALA A 81 -3.26 3.99 -6.81
N GLN A 82 -2.18 3.26 -6.57
CA GLN A 82 -1.95 1.93 -7.10
C GLN A 82 -1.71 0.98 -5.95
N LEU A 83 -2.64 0.03 -5.77
CA LEU A 83 -2.45 -1.04 -4.80
C LEU A 83 -1.26 -1.90 -5.25
N TYR A 84 -0.31 -2.13 -4.35
CA TYR A 84 0.93 -2.84 -4.66
C TYR A 84 0.91 -4.26 -4.08
N ALA A 85 0.65 -4.38 -2.78
CA ALA A 85 0.55 -5.67 -2.10
C ALA A 85 -0.45 -5.63 -0.95
N THR A 86 -1.11 -6.75 -0.69
CA THR A 86 -2.04 -6.94 0.43
C THR A 86 -1.69 -8.22 1.17
N GLN A 87 -1.71 -8.21 2.49
CA GLN A 87 -1.37 -9.39 3.26
C GLN A 87 -2.32 -9.55 4.44
N LEU A 88 -3.04 -10.67 4.46
CA LEU A 88 -3.85 -11.09 5.59
C LEU A 88 -2.98 -11.85 6.60
N ARG A 89 -2.92 -11.35 7.83
CA ARG A 89 -2.23 -12.02 8.94
C ARG A 89 -3.26 -12.71 9.84
N ARG A 90 -2.85 -13.80 10.51
CA ARG A 90 -3.67 -14.66 11.41
C ARG A 90 -4.40 -13.99 12.59
N ARG A 91 -4.46 -12.67 12.68
CA ARG A 91 -5.05 -11.92 13.80
C ARG A 91 -5.74 -10.68 13.28
N ASP A 92 -6.90 -10.83 12.66
CA ASP A 92 -7.84 -9.75 12.31
C ASP A 92 -7.22 -8.46 11.75
N ARG A 93 -6.11 -8.60 11.01
CA ARG A 93 -5.29 -7.49 10.54
C ARG A 93 -4.83 -7.76 9.12
N MET A 94 -4.89 -6.69 8.33
CA MET A 94 -4.46 -6.68 6.95
C MET A 94 -3.41 -5.60 6.77
N LEU A 95 -2.26 -5.99 6.24
CA LEU A 95 -1.24 -5.05 5.79
C LEU A 95 -1.56 -4.68 4.35
N VAL A 96 -1.67 -3.38 4.09
CA VAL A 96 -1.98 -2.84 2.77
C VAL A 96 -0.83 -1.94 2.34
N CYS A 97 -0.16 -2.32 1.27
CA CYS A 97 0.91 -1.55 0.65
C CYS A 97 0.42 -0.97 -0.66
N PHE A 98 0.51 0.35 -0.82
CA PHE A 98 0.04 1.04 -2.01
C PHE A 98 0.93 2.25 -2.32
N ASP A 99 1.09 2.54 -3.60
CA ASP A 99 1.77 3.73 -4.07
C ASP A 99 0.76 4.84 -4.36
N VAL A 100 1.12 6.07 -4.02
CA VAL A 100 0.36 7.26 -4.43
C VAL A 100 1.20 8.04 -5.41
N PHE A 101 0.61 8.40 -6.55
CA PHE A 101 1.24 9.18 -7.59
C PHE A 101 0.46 10.48 -7.81
N LEU A 102 1.12 11.61 -7.59
CA LEU A 102 0.60 12.92 -7.96
C LEU A 102 0.69 13.10 -9.48
N ASP A 103 -0.07 14.04 -10.03
CA ASP A 103 -0.08 14.32 -11.48
C ASP A 103 1.28 14.75 -12.04
N CYS A 104 2.13 15.33 -11.21
CA CYS A 104 3.49 15.71 -11.60
C CYS A 104 4.45 14.51 -11.72
N CYS A 105 4.06 13.32 -11.26
CA CYS A 105 4.88 12.12 -11.33
C CYS A 105 4.89 11.56 -12.75
N THR A 106 6.03 11.64 -13.43
CA THR A 106 6.17 11.24 -14.84
C THR A 106 5.92 9.74 -15.04
N PRO A 107 5.38 9.32 -16.21
CA PRO A 107 5.15 7.89 -16.49
C PRO A 107 6.42 7.04 -16.42
N ALA A 108 7.58 7.59 -16.82
CA ALA A 108 8.86 6.89 -16.74
C ALA A 108 9.25 6.60 -15.28
N PHE A 109 9.09 7.59 -14.39
CA PHE A 109 9.37 7.41 -12.98
C PHE A 109 8.38 6.47 -12.29
N ARG A 110 7.09 6.50 -12.68
CA ARG A 110 6.10 5.51 -12.21
C ARG A 110 6.54 4.08 -12.56
N ARG A 111 7.05 3.86 -13.77
CA ARG A 111 7.55 2.55 -14.21
C ARG A 111 8.76 2.10 -13.39
N GLU A 112 9.72 2.99 -13.16
CA GLU A 112 10.89 2.70 -12.31
C GLU A 112 10.46 2.29 -10.88
N ILE A 113 9.48 2.98 -10.31
CA ILE A 113 8.93 2.67 -8.98
C ILE A 113 8.24 1.31 -8.96
N ASP A 114 7.55 0.99 -10.04
CA ASP A 114 6.83 -0.27 -10.21
C ASP A 114 7.77 -1.48 -10.26
N GLU A 115 8.95 -1.31 -10.85
CA GLU A 115 9.96 -2.35 -11.02
C GLU A 115 10.75 -2.69 -9.74
N THR A 116 10.58 -1.91 -8.66
CA THR A 116 11.33 -2.12 -7.40
C THR A 116 10.45 -2.25 -6.16
N ALA A 117 10.72 -3.28 -5.37
CA ALA A 117 10.18 -3.43 -4.01
C ALA A 117 10.87 -2.51 -3.01
N ALA A 118 12.13 -2.11 -3.27
CA ALA A 118 12.94 -1.30 -2.37
C ALA A 118 12.60 0.19 -2.49
N ARG A 119 11.62 0.64 -1.70
CA ARG A 119 11.19 2.04 -1.66
C ARG A 119 11.11 2.56 -0.23
N PRO A 120 11.32 3.87 -0.02
CA PRO A 120 11.03 4.53 1.24
C PRO A 120 9.58 4.30 1.68
N ILE A 121 9.38 3.74 2.88
CA ILE A 121 8.05 3.45 3.42
C ILE A 121 7.53 4.59 4.27
N HIS A 122 6.28 4.98 4.01
CA HIS A 122 5.51 5.92 4.80
C HIS A 122 4.38 5.16 5.50
N ALA A 123 4.49 5.02 6.82
CA ALA A 123 3.49 4.30 7.60
C ALA A 123 2.24 5.17 7.77
N VAL A 124 1.09 4.57 7.52
CA VAL A 124 -0.24 5.16 7.73
C VAL A 124 -0.81 4.53 8.99
N ALA A 125 -0.87 5.30 10.07
CA ALA A 125 -1.34 4.84 11.37
C ALA A 125 -2.60 5.60 11.78
N LYS A 126 -3.68 4.88 12.11
CA LYS A 126 -4.88 5.49 12.70
C LYS A 126 -4.58 5.99 14.11
N LEU A 127 -5.03 7.19 14.43
CA LEU A 127 -4.88 7.83 15.74
C LEU A 127 -6.18 7.71 16.53
N GLY A 128 -6.24 6.73 17.44
CA GLY A 128 -7.42 6.46 18.25
C GLY A 128 -8.60 5.95 17.42
N ASP A 129 -9.82 6.19 17.92
CA ASP A 129 -11.05 5.71 17.29
C ASP A 129 -11.61 6.68 16.24
N ASP A 130 -11.25 7.96 16.34
CA ASP A 130 -11.59 8.98 15.36
C ASP A 130 -10.94 8.67 14.01
N ASP A 131 -11.56 9.09 12.91
CA ASP A 131 -11.12 8.84 11.54
C ASP A 131 -9.87 9.66 11.12
N ARG A 132 -8.97 9.88 12.09
CA ARG A 132 -7.72 10.62 11.98
C ARG A 132 -6.56 9.65 11.79
N TYR A 133 -5.67 9.98 10.86
CA TYR A 133 -4.51 9.16 10.53
C TYR A 133 -3.24 10.02 10.51
N GLN A 134 -2.14 9.45 10.98
CA GLN A 134 -0.82 10.02 10.85
C GLN A 134 -0.05 9.31 9.74
N VAL A 135 0.62 10.08 8.90
CA VAL A 135 1.47 9.57 7.83
C VAL A 135 2.90 10.01 8.08
N ASP A 136 3.77 9.05 8.36
CA ASP A 136 5.15 9.32 8.74
C ASP A 136 6.14 8.44 7.98
N ARG A 137 7.29 9.01 7.65
CA ARG A 137 8.41 8.29 7.05
C ARG A 137 9.00 7.35 8.09
N LYS A 138 9.06 6.05 7.79
CA LYS A 138 9.59 5.01 8.70
C LYS A 138 10.76 4.23 8.08
N PRO A 139 12.01 4.74 8.15
CA PRO A 139 13.17 4.06 7.60
C PRO A 139 13.38 2.61 8.09
N PRO A 140 13.12 2.28 9.38
CA PRO A 140 13.23 0.89 9.85
C PRO A 140 12.30 -0.11 9.13
N LEU A 141 11.25 0.38 8.44
CA LEU A 141 10.33 -0.47 7.69
C LEU A 141 10.79 -0.74 6.26
N ASP A 142 11.73 0.01 5.69
CA ASP A 142 12.07 -0.11 4.26
C ASP A 142 12.54 -1.51 3.89
N ALA A 143 13.62 -1.95 4.53
CA ALA A 143 14.21 -3.25 4.25
C ALA A 143 13.25 -4.39 4.65
N ARG A 144 12.41 -4.18 5.66
CA ARG A 144 11.42 -5.16 6.09
C ARG A 144 10.32 -5.33 5.05
N VAL A 145 9.69 -4.23 4.64
CA VAL A 145 8.61 -4.25 3.65
C VAL A 145 9.12 -4.70 2.28
N ALA A 146 10.31 -4.28 1.88
CA ALA A 146 10.92 -4.75 0.63
C ALA A 146 11.11 -6.27 0.62
N ARG A 147 11.61 -6.86 1.73
CA ARG A 147 11.72 -8.31 1.88
C ARG A 147 10.37 -9.02 1.88
N GLU A 148 9.39 -8.47 2.58
CA GLU A 148 8.03 -9.05 2.60
C GLU A 148 7.40 -8.99 1.21
N ILE A 149 7.49 -7.87 0.49
CA ILE A 149 7.01 -7.74 -0.88
C ILE A 149 7.70 -8.75 -1.80
N ALA A 150 9.03 -8.87 -1.72
CA ALA A 150 9.78 -9.83 -2.52
C ALA A 150 9.37 -11.28 -2.23
N TRP A 151 9.13 -11.59 -0.95
CA TRP A 151 8.59 -12.90 -0.56
C TRP A 151 7.17 -13.12 -1.06
N ILE A 152 6.27 -12.12 -0.96
CA ILE A 152 4.91 -12.22 -1.51
C ILE A 152 5.00 -12.44 -3.02
N GLN A 153 5.84 -11.71 -3.75
CA GLN A 153 6.06 -11.89 -5.18
C GLN A 153 6.54 -13.29 -5.56
N GLU A 154 7.36 -13.92 -4.72
CA GLU A 154 7.83 -15.28 -4.93
C GLU A 154 6.72 -16.31 -4.71
N VAL A 155 5.81 -16.06 -3.76
CA VAL A 155 4.73 -17.00 -3.41
C VAL A 155 3.46 -16.75 -4.21
N ASP A 156 3.23 -15.51 -4.59
CA ASP A 156 2.13 -15.05 -5.43
C ASP A 156 2.65 -14.79 -6.85
N GLU A 157 2.52 -15.81 -7.69
CA GLU A 157 2.89 -15.78 -9.10
C GLU A 157 1.89 -15.00 -9.98
N GLY A 158 0.89 -14.35 -9.37
CA GLY A 158 -0.13 -13.57 -10.05
C GLY A 158 0.28 -12.13 -10.41
N PRO A 159 -0.58 -11.40 -11.14
CA PRO A 159 -0.36 -9.98 -11.41
C PRO A 159 -0.56 -9.13 -10.15
N ARG A 160 0.06 -7.94 -10.12
CA ARG A 160 -0.19 -6.95 -9.06
C ARG A 160 -1.68 -6.53 -9.03
N PRO A 161 -2.24 -6.24 -7.84
CA PRO A 161 -1.59 -6.24 -6.53
C PRO A 161 -1.30 -7.66 -6.01
N TYR A 162 -0.10 -7.87 -5.49
CA TYR A 162 0.23 -9.16 -4.89
C TYR A 162 -0.56 -9.36 -3.60
N PHE A 163 -0.83 -10.61 -3.27
CA PHE A 163 -1.60 -11.00 -2.10
C PHE A 163 -1.07 -12.27 -1.48
N THR A 164 -1.06 -12.28 -0.15
CA THR A 164 -0.86 -13.51 0.62
C THR A 164 -1.81 -13.58 1.81
N ASP A 165 -2.24 -14.80 2.14
CA ASP A 165 -2.93 -15.13 3.38
C ASP A 165 -2.22 -16.33 4.01
N ASP A 166 -1.72 -16.16 5.24
CA ASP A 166 -1.01 -17.19 5.99
C ASP A 166 -1.87 -18.46 6.23
N MET A 167 -3.20 -18.35 6.12
CA MET A 167 -4.15 -19.47 6.28
C MET A 167 -4.57 -20.12 4.97
N ASN A 168 -4.66 -19.35 3.89
CA ASN A 168 -5.19 -19.78 2.59
C ASN A 168 -4.34 -19.14 1.50
N PRO A 169 -3.17 -19.72 1.20
CA PRO A 169 -2.27 -19.13 0.22
C PRO A 169 -2.96 -19.04 -1.15
N PRO A 170 -2.59 -18.04 -1.97
CA PRO A 170 -3.21 -17.83 -3.26
C PRO A 170 -3.00 -19.03 -4.19
N CYS A 171 -4.00 -19.33 -5.00
CA CYS A 171 -3.95 -20.31 -6.08
C CYS A 171 -4.37 -19.61 -7.38
N TYR A 172 -3.81 -20.03 -8.51
CA TYR A 172 -4.09 -19.45 -9.82
C TYR A 172 -4.41 -20.54 -10.83
N ASP A 173 -5.39 -20.25 -11.69
CA ASP A 173 -5.74 -21.02 -12.87
C ASP A 173 -5.74 -20.06 -14.06
N ASP A 174 -4.95 -20.35 -15.09
CA ASP A 174 -4.72 -19.46 -16.25
C ASP A 174 -4.42 -17.99 -15.90
N GLY A 175 -3.63 -17.77 -14.83
CA GLY A 175 -3.26 -16.42 -14.35
C GLY A 175 -4.39 -15.67 -13.64
N ILE A 176 -5.55 -16.30 -13.44
CA ILE A 176 -6.67 -15.79 -12.68
C ILE A 176 -6.65 -16.44 -11.30
N ARG A 177 -6.79 -15.62 -10.26
CA ARG A 177 -6.78 -16.13 -8.90
C ARG A 177 -8.04 -16.94 -8.60
N VAL A 178 -7.84 -18.14 -8.07
CA VAL A 178 -8.90 -19.05 -7.64
C VAL A 178 -9.10 -18.95 -6.13
N GLU A 179 -10.32 -18.67 -5.72
CA GLU A 179 -10.68 -18.37 -4.33
C GLU A 179 -11.38 -19.54 -3.60
N ASP A 180 -11.98 -20.46 -4.36
CA ASP A 180 -12.79 -21.55 -3.84
C ASP A 180 -12.19 -22.90 -4.25
N ASN A 181 -12.23 -23.88 -3.34
CA ASN A 181 -11.90 -25.29 -3.58
C ASN A 181 -10.42 -25.62 -3.81
N LEU A 182 -9.51 -25.07 -2.99
CA LEU A 182 -8.10 -25.49 -2.91
C LEU A 182 -7.92 -27.02 -2.77
N GLU A 183 -8.78 -27.71 -2.02
CA GLU A 183 -8.73 -29.18 -1.87
C GLU A 183 -9.24 -29.95 -3.10
N GLU A 184 -10.13 -29.36 -3.89
CA GLU A 184 -10.76 -30.00 -5.05
C GLU A 184 -9.97 -29.73 -6.35
N LEU A 185 -9.33 -28.55 -6.45
CA LEU A 185 -8.53 -28.12 -7.60
C LEU A 185 -7.03 -28.38 -7.43
N CYS A 186 -6.53 -28.50 -6.20
CA CYS A 186 -5.17 -28.93 -5.89
C CYS A 186 -5.19 -30.13 -4.93
N PRO A 187 -5.57 -31.34 -5.40
CA PRO A 187 -5.61 -32.52 -4.55
C PRO A 187 -4.22 -32.80 -3.94
N GLY A 188 -4.14 -32.75 -2.60
CA GLY A 188 -2.88 -32.92 -1.86
C GLY A 188 -2.26 -31.62 -1.34
N PHE A 189 -2.89 -30.46 -1.55
CA PHE A 189 -2.46 -29.22 -0.92
C PHE A 189 -2.66 -29.27 0.60
N SER A 190 -1.58 -29.46 1.36
CA SER A 190 -1.58 -29.44 2.83
C SER A 190 -1.02 -28.10 3.33
N PRO A 191 -1.82 -27.23 4.00
CA PRO A 191 -1.34 -25.97 4.55
C PRO A 191 -0.19 -26.12 5.57
N SER A 192 0.00 -27.32 6.11
CA SER A 192 0.97 -27.62 7.17
C SER A 192 2.40 -27.92 6.69
N GLU A 193 2.66 -28.06 5.39
CA GLU A 193 3.99 -28.55 4.93
C GLU A 193 5.05 -27.47 4.70
N ARG A 194 4.74 -26.16 4.81
CA ARG A 194 5.75 -25.09 4.66
C ARG A 194 6.42 -24.62 5.96
N THR A 195 6.15 -25.26 7.11
CA THR A 195 6.85 -24.96 8.39
C THR A 195 8.08 -25.83 8.65
N SER A 196 8.89 -26.14 7.63
CA SER A 196 10.16 -26.85 7.83
C SER A 196 11.31 -26.33 6.99
N HIS A 197 11.51 -25.02 6.88
CA HIS A 197 12.84 -24.46 6.61
C HIS A 197 13.04 -23.16 7.40
N ARG A 198 13.28 -23.34 8.70
CA ARG A 198 14.01 -22.40 9.55
C ARG A 198 15.02 -23.24 10.33
N GLU A 199 16.21 -23.35 9.78
CA GLU A 199 17.44 -23.40 10.57
C GLU A 199 18.00 -21.99 10.68
#